data_AF-A0A523LZ73-F1
#
_entry.id   AF-A0A523LZ73-F1
#
_cell.length_a   1.000
_cell.length_b   1.000
_cell.length_c   1.000
_cell.angle_alpha   90.00
_cell.angle_beta   90.00
_cell.angle_gamma   90.00
#
_symmetry.space_group_name_H-M   'P 1'
#
loop_
_entity.id
_entity.type
_entity.pdbx_description
1 polymer ?
#
loop_
_entity_poly.entity_id
_entity_poly.type
_entity_poly.pdbx_seq_one_letter_code
_entity_poly.pdbx_strand_id
1 'polypeptide(L)'
;MKPLSVTDASFLYAETDRTPMTVASIQLLALDGYERDSFLASLKALILERKHLVQYLNHKPVFAPGQFDHPVWIEDPDFDIDNHVYAVDVGGSGSMADLEATIARLHSERFDRSRPLWRLLVIDGLADGRIAYYNACSHACIDGQSGQIAIQLLMDLQPEPRREAAPATPTPTVPSQAHLAWNAWQQLARATLEGWRKLPGLAQTSARLAARALDPRKNFGAYGKLAPRTSLNQSIDAERTFAVGRIPLADVKAIGKATDAKVNDVFLAIAAGGLSRYLERRGELPRSSLIAGCPVSLREAGDTSLNNQVTMMPVSLATDIKDPRARLKAIRKSALTSKEIVAELAPAMPEDVRFFGLPGMIRNATRSAEWSGVAGRAPMPFNLVISNVPGPQVQLYSNGAAMQSHFPVSIPVHGQGMNLTVQSYLGNLDFSLTAGKKALKNAGQLRDDLLAAFFELRAEILGRPGEVDGWDASVAPHHASTTGPVPLQRFDIPGPREAA
;
A
#
# COMPACT_ATOMS: atom_id res chain seq x y z
N MET A 1 9.67 23.57 -10.27
CA MET A 1 9.38 23.05 -8.92
C MET A 1 7.90 22.75 -8.80
N LYS A 2 7.54 21.55 -8.37
CA LYS A 2 6.14 21.15 -8.18
C LYS A 2 5.89 20.96 -6.67
N PRO A 3 4.92 21.66 -6.06
CA PRO A 3 4.52 21.36 -4.68
C PRO A 3 3.96 19.95 -4.60
N LEU A 4 4.13 19.31 -3.46
CA LEU A 4 3.35 18.11 -3.13
C LEU A 4 1.87 18.50 -3.01
N SER A 5 0.99 17.60 -3.43
CA SER A 5 -0.43 17.75 -3.08
C SER A 5 -0.60 17.59 -1.57
N VAL A 6 -1.72 18.06 -1.03
CA VAL A 6 -2.05 17.88 0.39
C VAL A 6 -2.03 16.41 0.81
N THR A 7 -2.58 15.53 -0.05
CA THR A 7 -2.59 14.10 0.21
C THR A 7 -1.17 13.54 0.29
N ASP A 8 -0.31 13.86 -0.68
CA ASP A 8 1.09 13.42 -0.70
C ASP A 8 1.84 13.93 0.54
N ALA A 9 1.68 15.21 0.85
CA ALA A 9 2.34 15.84 1.98
C ALA A 9 1.84 15.31 3.34
N SER A 10 0.58 14.89 3.43
CA SER A 10 0.00 14.35 4.67
C SER A 10 0.72 13.10 5.17
N PHE A 11 1.19 12.24 4.26
CA PHE A 11 2.02 11.08 4.63
C PHE A 11 3.34 11.51 5.26
N LEU A 12 3.97 12.58 4.78
CA LEU A 12 5.20 13.10 5.40
C LEU A 12 4.95 13.72 6.79
N TYR A 13 3.74 14.25 7.03
CA TYR A 13 3.37 14.83 8.32
C TYR A 13 2.94 13.79 9.35
N ALA A 14 2.26 12.74 8.89
CA ALA A 14 1.75 11.66 9.72
C ALA A 14 2.81 10.59 10.04
N GLU A 15 3.94 10.58 9.32
CA GLU A 15 5.01 9.62 9.58
C GLU A 15 5.66 9.81 10.97
N THR A 16 5.75 8.71 11.72
CA THR A 16 6.52 8.61 12.97
C THR A 16 7.40 7.35 12.95
N ASP A 17 8.27 7.18 13.94
CA ASP A 17 9.11 5.97 14.06
C ASP A 17 8.27 4.70 14.25
N ARG A 18 7.02 4.82 14.73
CA ARG A 18 6.07 3.70 14.84
C ARG A 18 5.16 3.56 13.63
N THR A 19 5.08 4.57 12.78
CA THR A 19 4.23 4.60 11.59
C THR A 19 5.02 5.11 10.37
N PRO A 20 6.08 4.40 9.91
CA PRO A 20 6.69 4.70 8.63
C PRO A 20 5.63 4.71 7.53
N MET A 21 5.62 5.75 6.69
CA MET A 21 4.65 5.88 5.62
C MET A 21 5.22 5.34 4.31
N THR A 22 5.72 4.11 4.38
CA THR A 22 6.39 3.40 3.29
C THR A 22 5.39 2.47 2.59
N VAL A 23 5.37 2.49 1.27
CA VAL A 23 4.76 1.44 0.44
C VAL A 23 5.85 0.69 -0.28
N ALA A 24 5.62 -0.59 -0.56
CA ALA A 24 6.57 -1.38 -1.31
C ALA A 24 5.88 -2.43 -2.18
N SER A 25 6.69 -3.15 -2.97
CA SER A 25 6.32 -4.43 -3.55
C SER A 25 7.47 -5.42 -3.37
N ILE A 26 7.11 -6.69 -3.15
CA ILE A 26 8.02 -7.83 -3.13
C ILE A 26 7.84 -8.58 -4.44
N GLN A 27 8.92 -8.72 -5.18
CA GLN A 27 8.89 -9.37 -6.48
C GLN A 27 9.86 -10.53 -6.41
N LEU A 28 9.40 -11.76 -6.56
CA LEU A 28 10.31 -12.89 -6.73
C LEU A 28 10.72 -12.94 -8.20
N LEU A 29 12.03 -13.00 -8.47
CA LEU A 29 12.58 -13.05 -9.81
C LEU A 29 13.39 -14.33 -10.00
N ALA A 30 13.26 -14.93 -11.18
CA ALA A 30 14.08 -16.04 -11.62
C ALA A 30 15.11 -15.54 -12.64
N LEU A 31 16.37 -15.95 -12.47
CA LEU A 31 17.47 -15.62 -13.38
C LEU A 31 18.46 -16.78 -13.42
N ASP A 32 18.85 -17.17 -14.63
CA ASP A 32 19.94 -18.14 -14.81
C ASP A 32 21.29 -17.44 -14.64
N GLY A 33 22.18 -18.02 -13.83
CA GLY A 33 23.54 -17.50 -13.65
C GLY A 33 23.60 -16.17 -12.87
N TYR A 34 22.77 -16.02 -11.83
CA TYR A 34 22.83 -14.87 -10.95
C TYR A 34 24.20 -14.76 -10.25
N GLU A 35 24.91 -13.66 -10.55
CA GLU A 35 26.14 -13.26 -9.87
C GLU A 35 25.96 -11.88 -9.26
N ARG A 36 25.88 -11.82 -7.92
CA ARG A 36 25.44 -10.66 -7.12
C ARG A 36 26.01 -9.33 -7.59
N ASP A 37 27.34 -9.22 -7.67
CA ASP A 37 28.01 -7.95 -7.95
C ASP A 37 27.76 -7.48 -9.39
N SER A 38 27.83 -8.40 -10.36
CA SER A 38 27.57 -8.09 -11.77
C SER A 38 26.11 -7.67 -12.00
N PHE A 39 25.17 -8.36 -11.35
CA PHE A 39 23.76 -8.07 -11.43
C PHE A 39 23.42 -6.72 -10.81
N LEU A 40 23.97 -6.40 -9.64
CA LEU A 40 23.79 -5.09 -9.00
C LEU A 40 24.35 -3.96 -9.87
N ALA A 41 25.54 -4.15 -10.46
CA ALA A 41 26.15 -3.15 -11.33
C ALA A 41 25.28 -2.86 -12.55
N SER A 42 24.74 -3.88 -13.21
CA SER A 42 23.86 -3.70 -14.36
C SER A 42 22.49 -3.13 -13.98
N LEU A 43 21.94 -3.52 -12.82
CA LEU A 43 20.70 -2.95 -12.29
C LEU A 43 20.85 -1.46 -11.98
N LYS A 44 21.95 -1.05 -11.35
CA LYS A 44 22.25 0.37 -11.11
C LYS A 44 22.31 1.16 -12.41
N ALA A 45 23.00 0.64 -13.43
CA ALA A 45 23.06 1.26 -14.75
C ALA A 45 21.67 1.38 -15.39
N LEU A 46 20.84 0.33 -15.29
CA LEU A 46 19.47 0.33 -15.79
C LEU A 46 18.60 1.40 -15.13
N ILE A 47 18.66 1.51 -13.80
CA ILE A 47 17.89 2.51 -13.06
C ILE A 47 18.40 3.92 -13.35
N LEU A 48 19.71 4.13 -13.49
CA LEU A 48 20.27 5.43 -13.91
C LEU A 48 19.77 5.84 -15.30
N GLU A 49 19.68 4.90 -16.24
CA GLU A 49 19.12 5.12 -17.57
C GLU A 49 17.64 5.55 -17.49
N ARG A 50 16.85 4.93 -16.60
CA ARG A 50 15.39 5.09 -16.51
C ARG A 50 14.90 6.08 -15.46
N LYS A 51 15.76 6.62 -14.59
CA LYS A 51 15.34 7.47 -13.44
C LYS A 51 14.50 8.67 -13.84
N HIS A 52 14.72 9.20 -15.05
CA HIS A 52 13.99 10.34 -15.59
C HIS A 52 12.52 10.03 -15.93
N LEU A 53 12.15 8.76 -16.10
CA LEU A 53 10.78 8.33 -16.37
C LEU A 53 9.86 8.47 -15.15
N VAL A 54 10.44 8.45 -13.94
CA VAL A 54 9.71 8.41 -12.69
C VAL A 54 10.24 9.48 -11.75
N GLN A 55 9.48 10.56 -11.56
CA GLN A 55 9.92 11.77 -10.86
C GLN A 55 10.59 11.52 -9.51
N TYR A 56 10.03 10.65 -8.66
CA TYR A 56 10.55 10.45 -7.32
C TYR A 56 11.91 9.72 -7.29
N LEU A 57 12.39 9.18 -8.41
CA LEU A 57 13.67 8.45 -8.44
C LEU A 57 14.88 9.39 -8.32
N ASN A 58 14.75 10.64 -8.78
CA ASN A 58 15.81 11.65 -8.65
C ASN A 58 15.35 12.91 -7.89
N HIS A 59 14.15 12.91 -7.29
CA HIS A 59 13.65 14.07 -6.55
C HIS A 59 13.52 13.79 -5.05
N LYS A 60 13.85 14.80 -4.23
CA LYS A 60 13.66 14.79 -2.77
C LYS A 60 12.72 15.90 -2.31
N PRO A 61 11.99 15.70 -1.20
CA PRO A 61 11.10 16.73 -0.68
C PRO A 61 11.89 17.78 0.10
N VAL A 62 11.67 19.05 -0.19
CA VAL A 62 12.23 20.17 0.58
C VAL A 62 11.11 20.94 1.25
N PHE A 63 11.25 21.11 2.56
CA PHE A 63 10.29 21.81 3.40
C PHE A 63 10.64 23.30 3.48
N ALA A 64 9.63 24.16 3.41
CA ALA A 64 9.80 25.58 3.71
C ALA A 64 10.17 25.78 5.20
N PRO A 65 10.87 26.87 5.56
CA PRO A 65 11.21 27.18 6.95
C PRO A 65 9.95 27.21 7.82
N GLY A 66 9.98 26.57 8.98
CA GLY A 66 8.82 26.47 9.87
C GLY A 66 7.66 25.60 9.34
N GLN A 67 7.78 25.00 8.15
CA GLN A 67 6.78 24.10 7.55
C GLN A 67 5.39 24.75 7.40
N PHE A 68 5.34 26.05 7.08
CA PHE A 68 4.08 26.79 6.93
C PHE A 68 3.31 26.47 5.63
N ASP A 69 3.92 25.74 4.69
CA ASP A 69 3.31 25.25 3.44
C ASP A 69 3.78 23.82 3.12
N HIS A 70 3.19 23.23 2.09
CA HIS A 70 3.57 21.91 1.59
C HIS A 70 5.01 21.88 1.07
N PRO A 71 5.71 20.75 1.29
CA PRO A 71 7.03 20.56 0.70
C PRO A 71 6.93 20.58 -0.83
N VAL A 72 8.05 20.90 -1.47
CA VAL A 72 8.20 20.86 -2.92
C VAL A 72 9.16 19.75 -3.31
N TRP A 73 8.92 19.12 -4.46
CA TRP A 73 9.90 18.24 -5.07
C TRP A 73 10.98 19.07 -5.75
N ILE A 74 12.24 18.80 -5.39
CA ILE A 74 13.42 19.28 -6.10
C ILE A 74 14.21 18.09 -6.62
N GLU A 75 14.83 18.22 -7.79
CA GLU A 75 15.83 17.26 -8.23
C GLU A 75 17.02 17.28 -7.27
N ASP A 76 17.51 16.10 -6.89
CA ASP A 76 18.61 15.95 -5.94
C ASP A 76 19.96 16.20 -6.64
N PRO A 77 20.67 17.29 -6.33
CA PRO A 77 21.96 17.60 -6.98
C PRO A 77 23.05 16.60 -6.59
N ASP A 78 22.92 15.96 -5.43
CA ASP A 78 23.90 15.03 -4.86
C ASP A 78 23.42 13.57 -5.00
N PHE A 79 22.60 13.29 -6.03
CA PHE A 79 22.02 11.97 -6.24
C PHE A 79 23.10 10.89 -6.41
N ASP A 80 23.04 9.87 -5.55
CA ASP A 80 23.95 8.73 -5.58
C ASP A 80 23.14 7.43 -5.51
N ILE A 81 23.23 6.64 -6.59
CA ILE A 81 22.48 5.38 -6.78
C ILE A 81 22.83 4.33 -5.73
N ASP A 82 24.02 4.35 -5.15
CA ASP A 82 24.47 3.37 -4.16
C ASP A 82 23.70 3.47 -2.84
N ASN A 83 23.09 4.63 -2.58
CA ASN A 83 22.20 4.82 -1.42
C ASN A 83 20.82 4.19 -1.62
N HIS A 84 20.46 3.85 -2.86
CA HIS A 84 19.11 3.39 -3.22
C HIS A 84 19.09 1.95 -3.69
N VAL A 85 20.14 1.48 -4.36
CA VAL A 85 20.22 0.13 -4.93
C VAL A 85 21.39 -0.65 -4.33
N TYR A 86 21.08 -1.66 -3.52
CA TYR A 86 22.07 -2.53 -2.89
C TYR A 86 21.47 -3.90 -2.57
N ALA A 87 22.34 -4.89 -2.32
CA ALA A 87 21.90 -6.22 -1.94
C ALA A 87 21.81 -6.39 -0.42
N VAL A 88 20.94 -7.30 0.00
CA VAL A 88 20.74 -7.72 1.39
C VAL A 88 20.62 -9.24 1.40
N ASP A 89 21.35 -9.92 2.28
CA ASP A 89 21.17 -11.37 2.44
C ASP A 89 19.85 -11.65 3.17
N VAL A 90 19.07 -12.62 2.69
CA VAL A 90 17.81 -13.02 3.35
C VAL A 90 18.05 -13.57 4.76
N GLY A 91 19.22 -14.17 5.00
CA GLY A 91 19.60 -14.83 6.23
C GLY A 91 18.91 -16.18 6.46
N GLY A 92 19.29 -16.85 7.54
CA GLY A 92 18.64 -18.09 7.98
C GLY A 92 18.81 -19.23 6.98
N SER A 93 17.71 -19.87 6.62
CA SER A 93 17.68 -21.04 5.72
C SER A 93 17.39 -20.68 4.26
N GLY A 94 17.20 -19.40 3.95
CA GLY A 94 16.74 -18.98 2.62
C GLY A 94 15.25 -19.28 2.37
N SER A 95 14.47 -19.51 3.41
CA SER A 95 13.05 -19.82 3.28
C SER A 95 12.22 -18.56 3.00
N MET A 96 11.01 -18.74 2.49
CA MET A 96 10.03 -17.66 2.39
C MET A 96 9.68 -17.04 3.75
N ALA A 97 9.75 -17.80 4.85
CA ALA A 97 9.57 -17.24 6.19
C ALA A 97 10.74 -16.31 6.59
N ASP A 98 11.97 -16.65 6.18
CA ASP A 98 13.14 -15.78 6.36
C ASP A 98 12.99 -14.49 5.52
N LEU A 99 12.49 -14.61 4.28
CA LEU A 99 12.13 -13.46 3.45
C LEU A 99 11.05 -12.59 4.11
N GLU A 100 9.94 -13.18 4.57
CA GLU A 100 8.86 -12.45 5.26
C GLU A 100 9.37 -11.68 6.49
N ALA A 101 10.27 -12.29 7.28
CA ALA A 101 10.90 -11.65 8.43
C ALA A 101 11.84 -10.49 8.02
N THR A 102 12.63 -10.67 6.97
CA THR A 102 13.50 -9.64 6.40
C THR A 102 12.67 -8.46 5.88
N ILE A 103 11.57 -8.71 5.17
CA ILE A 103 10.66 -7.66 4.70
C ILE A 103 10.00 -6.93 5.87
N ALA A 104 9.54 -7.65 6.90
CA ALA A 104 8.95 -7.02 8.07
C ALA A 104 9.93 -6.02 8.73
N ARG A 105 11.20 -6.42 8.88
CA ARG A 105 12.25 -5.54 9.43
C ARG A 105 12.53 -4.33 8.53
N LEU A 106 12.72 -4.54 7.23
CA LEU A 106 12.97 -3.44 6.28
C LEU A 106 11.81 -2.44 6.25
N HIS A 107 10.58 -2.94 6.34
CA HIS A 107 9.37 -2.10 6.32
C HIS A 107 9.05 -1.42 7.66
N SER A 108 9.82 -1.71 8.71
CA SER A 108 9.83 -0.94 9.96
C SER A 108 10.70 0.33 9.89
N GLU A 109 11.52 0.48 8.86
CA GLU A 109 12.46 1.59 8.72
C GLU A 109 11.85 2.80 8.01
N ARG A 110 12.31 3.99 8.40
CA ARG A 110 11.98 5.25 7.73
C ARG A 110 13.04 5.60 6.69
N PHE A 111 12.63 6.32 5.66
CA PHE A 111 13.57 6.92 4.72
C PHE A 111 14.28 8.13 5.36
N ASP A 112 15.56 8.31 5.01
CA ASP A 112 16.23 9.59 5.22
C ASP A 112 15.66 10.61 4.23
N ARG A 113 15.16 11.72 4.76
CA ARG A 113 14.52 12.78 3.98
C ARG A 113 15.52 13.72 3.31
N SER A 114 16.82 13.56 3.56
CA SER A 114 17.87 14.31 2.87
C SER A 114 18.09 13.85 1.41
N ARG A 115 17.47 12.74 1.02
CA ARG A 115 17.62 12.02 -0.27
C ARG A 115 16.24 11.69 -0.88
N PRO A 116 16.18 11.26 -2.16
CA PRO A 116 14.97 10.70 -2.74
C PRO A 116 14.39 9.56 -1.89
N LEU A 117 13.08 9.55 -1.69
CA LEU A 117 12.44 8.67 -0.70
C LEU A 117 12.11 7.28 -1.27
N TRP A 118 13.11 6.57 -1.78
CA TRP A 118 12.95 5.22 -2.33
C TRP A 118 14.20 4.35 -2.15
N ARG A 119 14.02 3.03 -2.23
CA ARG A 119 15.07 2.02 -2.26
C ARG A 119 14.61 0.84 -3.12
N LEU A 120 15.52 0.24 -3.87
CA LEU A 120 15.33 -1.03 -4.56
C LEU A 120 16.40 -2.01 -4.07
N LEU A 121 16.02 -2.91 -3.17
CA LEU A 121 16.95 -3.86 -2.58
C LEU A 121 16.86 -5.20 -3.29
N VAL A 122 18.01 -5.79 -3.60
CA VAL A 122 18.10 -7.17 -4.09
C VAL A 122 18.33 -8.08 -2.90
N ILE A 123 17.32 -8.85 -2.53
CA ILE A 123 17.40 -9.84 -1.48
C ILE A 123 17.72 -11.19 -2.11
N ASP A 124 18.85 -11.77 -1.77
CA ASP A 124 19.30 -13.04 -2.31
C ASP A 124 19.59 -14.07 -1.21
N GLY A 125 20.07 -15.25 -1.60
CA GLY A 125 20.24 -16.39 -0.69
C GLY A 125 18.96 -17.20 -0.45
N LEU A 126 17.93 -17.05 -1.30
CA LEU A 126 16.74 -17.90 -1.23
C LEU A 126 17.07 -19.34 -1.62
N ALA A 127 16.53 -20.31 -0.88
CA ALA A 127 16.85 -21.73 -1.02
C ALA A 127 16.42 -22.34 -2.36
N ASP A 128 15.49 -21.69 -3.05
CA ASP A 128 14.97 -22.10 -4.37
C ASP A 128 15.74 -21.46 -5.54
N GLY A 129 16.82 -20.72 -5.27
CA GLY A 129 17.66 -20.07 -6.27
C GLY A 129 17.08 -18.78 -6.87
N ARG A 130 15.89 -18.34 -6.44
CA ARG A 130 15.33 -17.03 -6.83
C ARG A 130 16.03 -15.89 -6.09
N ILE A 131 15.84 -14.68 -6.59
CA ILE A 131 16.10 -13.45 -5.84
C ILE A 131 14.78 -12.71 -5.60
N ALA A 132 14.73 -11.87 -4.58
CA ALA A 132 13.57 -11.03 -4.30
C ALA A 132 13.95 -9.55 -4.42
N TYR A 133 13.14 -8.75 -5.09
CA TYR A 133 13.22 -7.30 -4.97
C TYR A 133 12.34 -6.82 -3.83
N TYR A 134 12.91 -5.96 -2.98
CA TYR A 134 12.15 -5.04 -2.14
C TYR A 134 12.18 -3.65 -2.80
N ASN A 135 11.15 -3.35 -3.59
CA ASN A 135 11.00 -2.05 -4.23
C ASN A 135 10.09 -1.17 -3.38
N ALA A 136 10.67 -0.21 -2.66
CA ALA A 136 9.99 0.58 -1.65
C ALA A 136 10.15 2.09 -1.89
N CYS A 137 9.12 2.84 -1.58
CA CYS A 137 9.17 4.30 -1.55
C CYS A 137 8.22 4.88 -0.51
N SER A 138 8.37 6.17 -0.20
CA SER A 138 7.38 6.86 0.62
C SER A 138 6.04 6.93 -0.13
N HIS A 139 4.93 6.81 0.60
CA HIS A 139 3.58 6.96 0.05
C HIS A 139 3.31 8.40 -0.44
N ALA A 140 4.16 9.37 -0.07
CA ALA A 140 4.17 10.70 -0.67
C ALA A 140 4.58 10.69 -2.16
N CYS A 141 5.23 9.64 -2.64
CA CYS A 141 5.71 9.52 -4.01
C CYS A 141 4.65 8.98 -4.97
N ILE A 142 3.86 8.00 -4.55
CA ILE A 142 2.90 7.28 -5.40
C ILE A 142 1.69 6.78 -4.59
N ASP A 143 0.54 6.69 -5.26
CA ASP A 143 -0.54 5.77 -4.86
C ASP A 143 -0.42 4.39 -5.54
N GLY A 144 -1.34 3.48 -5.22
CA GLY A 144 -1.33 2.12 -5.77
C GLY A 144 -1.42 2.04 -7.30
N GLN A 145 -2.11 2.98 -7.98
CA GLN A 145 -2.18 3.01 -9.45
C GLN A 145 -0.93 3.62 -10.06
N SER A 146 -0.40 4.69 -9.46
CA SER A 146 0.87 5.29 -9.84
C SER A 146 2.02 4.30 -9.71
N GLY A 147 1.96 3.39 -8.72
CA GLY A 147 2.88 2.26 -8.60
C GLY A 147 2.84 1.31 -9.80
N GLN A 148 1.65 1.02 -10.33
CA GLN A 148 1.50 0.18 -11.53
C GLN A 148 2.07 0.86 -12.79
N ILE A 149 1.89 2.18 -12.90
CA ILE A 149 2.52 2.96 -13.97
C ILE A 149 4.05 2.90 -13.83
N ALA A 150 4.58 3.10 -12.62
CA ALA A 150 6.02 3.01 -12.38
C ALA A 150 6.60 1.64 -12.73
N ILE A 151 5.89 0.54 -12.42
CA ILE A 151 6.29 -0.82 -12.83
C ILE A 151 6.37 -0.93 -14.35
N GLN A 152 5.37 -0.45 -15.08
CA GLN A 152 5.35 -0.48 -16.55
C GLN A 152 6.48 0.36 -17.16
N LEU A 153 6.86 1.46 -16.52
CA LEU A 153 7.97 2.31 -16.96
C LEU A 153 9.35 1.71 -16.64
N LEU A 154 9.48 0.97 -15.54
CA LEU A 154 10.78 0.48 -15.06
C LEU A 154 11.08 -0.96 -15.47
N MET A 155 10.07 -1.77 -15.81
CA MET A 155 10.23 -3.17 -16.24
C MET A 155 10.10 -3.34 -17.75
N ASP A 156 10.50 -4.51 -18.23
CA ASP A 156 10.53 -4.88 -19.65
C ASP A 156 9.58 -6.05 -19.95
N LEU A 157 9.18 -6.17 -21.22
CA LEU A 157 8.37 -7.30 -21.72
C LEU A 157 9.23 -8.47 -22.22
N GLN A 158 10.54 -8.28 -22.33
CA GLN A 158 11.53 -9.25 -22.78
C GLN A 158 12.72 -9.25 -21.80
N PRO A 159 13.52 -10.33 -21.72
CA PRO A 159 14.70 -10.37 -20.86
C PRO A 159 15.69 -9.24 -21.17
N GLU A 160 15.93 -8.96 -22.45
CA GLU A 160 16.79 -7.86 -22.87
C GLU A 160 16.16 -6.50 -22.53
N PRO A 161 16.83 -5.66 -21.71
CA PRO A 161 16.28 -4.37 -21.34
C PRO A 161 16.11 -3.45 -22.54
N ARG A 162 14.95 -2.81 -22.68
CA ARG A 162 14.75 -1.75 -23.67
C ARG A 162 15.65 -0.56 -23.35
N ARG A 163 16.20 0.05 -24.41
CA ARG A 163 17.01 1.26 -24.32
C ARG A 163 16.13 2.49 -24.26
N GLU A 164 16.41 3.36 -23.30
CA GLU A 164 15.75 4.65 -23.14
C GLU A 164 16.71 5.79 -23.47
N ALA A 165 16.27 6.70 -24.33
CA ALA A 165 17.07 7.88 -24.66
C ALA A 165 17.12 8.81 -23.45
N ALA A 166 18.34 9.17 -23.02
CA ALA A 166 18.50 10.15 -21.96
C ALA A 166 17.98 11.53 -22.44
N PRO A 167 17.10 12.20 -21.67
CA PRO A 167 16.71 13.56 -21.99
C PRO A 167 17.91 14.50 -21.85
N ALA A 168 17.90 15.61 -22.59
CA ALA A 168 18.84 16.70 -22.35
C ALA A 168 18.71 17.15 -20.89
N THR A 169 19.81 17.10 -20.12
CA THR A 169 19.77 17.37 -18.69
C THR A 169 19.95 18.87 -18.43
N PRO A 170 18.91 19.64 -18.06
CA PRO A 170 19.14 20.97 -17.51
C PRO A 170 19.85 20.85 -16.16
N THR A 171 20.67 21.83 -15.81
CA THR A 171 21.31 21.89 -14.48
C THR A 171 20.22 21.98 -13.40
N PRO A 172 20.21 21.09 -12.40
CA PRO A 172 19.27 21.18 -11.27
C PRO A 172 19.45 22.52 -10.57
N THR A 173 18.37 23.29 -10.41
CA THR A 173 18.39 24.56 -9.67
C THR A 173 17.73 24.35 -8.31
N VAL A 174 18.52 24.49 -7.23
CA VAL A 174 17.98 24.46 -5.87
C VAL A 174 17.44 25.86 -5.54
N PRO A 175 16.13 26.02 -5.27
CA PRO A 175 15.55 27.31 -4.91
C PRO A 175 16.08 27.81 -3.56
N SER A 176 16.28 29.12 -3.44
CA SER A 176 16.60 29.72 -2.14
C SER A 176 15.40 29.64 -1.17
N GLN A 177 15.67 29.66 0.14
CA GLN A 177 14.63 29.61 1.18
C GLN A 177 13.63 30.76 1.09
N ALA A 178 14.10 31.96 0.71
CA ALA A 178 13.22 33.12 0.47
C ALA A 178 12.27 32.88 -0.72
N HIS A 179 12.76 32.23 -1.78
CA HIS A 179 11.93 31.90 -2.95
C HIS A 179 10.89 30.83 -2.61
N LEU A 180 11.24 29.82 -1.80
CA LEU A 180 10.29 28.83 -1.29
C LEU A 180 9.19 29.49 -0.44
N ALA A 181 9.57 30.37 0.49
CA ALA A 181 8.63 31.09 1.36
C ALA A 181 7.68 32.00 0.55
N TRP A 182 8.19 32.70 -0.47
CA TRP A 182 7.38 33.54 -1.35
C TRP A 182 6.38 32.73 -2.18
N ASN A 183 6.83 31.64 -2.81
CA ASN A 183 5.95 30.74 -3.54
C ASN A 183 4.87 30.15 -2.64
N ALA A 184 5.23 29.76 -1.41
CA ALA A 184 4.30 29.27 -0.41
C ALA A 184 3.17 30.27 -0.09
N TRP A 185 3.53 31.54 0.12
CA TRP A 185 2.55 32.61 0.33
C TRP A 185 1.62 32.80 -0.88
N GLN A 186 2.16 32.78 -2.10
CA GLN A 186 1.34 32.90 -3.32
C GLN A 186 0.35 31.73 -3.46
N GLN A 187 0.80 30.52 -3.17
CA GLN A 187 -0.01 29.31 -3.27
C GLN A 187 -1.14 29.31 -2.22
N LEU A 188 -0.84 29.72 -0.98
CA LEU A 188 -1.82 29.86 0.09
C LEU A 188 -2.91 30.89 -0.27
N ALA A 189 -2.51 32.03 -0.85
CA ALA A 189 -3.46 33.05 -1.30
C ALA A 189 -4.40 32.52 -2.41
N ARG A 190 -3.85 31.81 -3.41
CA ARG A 190 -4.64 31.19 -4.49
C ARG A 190 -5.61 30.13 -3.98
N ALA A 191 -5.14 29.22 -3.12
CA ALA A 191 -5.98 28.17 -2.54
C ALA A 191 -7.14 28.73 -1.70
N THR A 192 -6.90 29.84 -0.98
CA THR A 192 -7.95 30.54 -0.23
C THR A 192 -9.06 31.02 -1.19
N LEU A 193 -8.70 31.69 -2.28
CA LEU A 193 -9.63 32.18 -3.31
C LEU A 193 -10.39 31.04 -4.01
N GLU A 194 -9.72 29.94 -4.34
CA GLU A 194 -10.34 28.76 -4.95
C GLU A 194 -11.29 28.03 -3.99
N GLY A 195 -10.99 28.01 -2.69
CA GLY A 195 -11.87 27.46 -1.65
C GLY A 195 -13.24 28.13 -1.63
N TRP A 196 -13.30 29.46 -1.76
CA TRP A 196 -14.57 30.19 -1.84
C TRP A 196 -15.39 29.84 -3.09
N ARG A 197 -14.74 29.48 -4.21
CA ARG A 197 -15.44 29.09 -5.44
C ARG A 197 -16.08 27.71 -5.38
N LYS A 198 -15.69 26.85 -4.42
CA LYS A 198 -16.24 25.49 -4.24
C LYS A 198 -17.46 25.42 -3.30
N LEU A 199 -17.84 26.53 -2.66
CA LEU A 199 -19.04 26.64 -1.79
C LEU A 199 -20.35 26.13 -2.44
N PRO A 200 -20.66 26.42 -3.72
CA PRO A 200 -21.86 25.89 -4.37
C PRO A 200 -21.87 24.35 -4.50
N GLY A 201 -20.71 23.73 -4.72
CA GLY A 201 -20.58 22.27 -4.79
C GLY A 201 -20.86 21.57 -3.46
N LEU A 202 -20.50 22.22 -2.34
CA LEU A 202 -20.84 21.75 -0.99
C LEU A 202 -22.36 21.80 -0.71
N ALA A 203 -23.04 22.85 -1.18
CA ALA A 203 -24.50 22.97 -1.05
C ALA A 203 -25.23 21.90 -1.88
N GLN A 204 -24.80 21.67 -3.12
CA GLN A 204 -25.36 20.60 -3.97
C GLN A 204 -25.15 19.21 -3.36
N THR A 205 -23.99 18.96 -2.75
CA THR A 205 -23.69 17.67 -2.10
C THR A 205 -24.52 17.46 -0.84
N SER A 206 -24.68 18.51 -0.03
CA SER A 206 -25.59 18.49 1.12
C SER A 206 -27.03 18.18 0.69
N ALA A 207 -27.50 18.77 -0.41
CA ALA A 207 -28.83 18.49 -0.97
C ALA A 207 -28.97 17.04 -1.45
N ARG A 208 -27.95 16.47 -2.11
CA ARG A 208 -27.94 15.05 -2.52
C ARG A 208 -28.00 14.11 -1.33
N LEU A 209 -27.22 14.38 -0.27
CA LEU A 209 -27.26 13.60 0.96
C LEU A 209 -28.62 13.68 1.67
N ALA A 210 -29.22 14.87 1.72
CA ALA A 210 -30.55 15.06 2.28
C ALA A 210 -31.61 14.30 1.45
N ALA A 211 -31.56 14.40 0.12
CA ALA A 211 -32.45 13.67 -0.77
C ALA A 211 -32.30 12.15 -0.59
N ARG A 212 -31.07 11.64 -0.45
CA ARG A 212 -30.80 10.22 -0.15
C ARG A 212 -31.38 9.80 1.21
N ALA A 213 -31.25 10.64 2.23
CA ALA A 213 -31.80 10.37 3.56
C ALA A 213 -33.34 10.34 3.58
N LEU A 214 -33.97 11.06 2.67
CA LEU A 214 -35.43 11.09 2.50
C LEU A 214 -35.96 9.99 1.56
N ASP A 215 -35.12 9.36 0.73
CA ASP A 215 -35.54 8.27 -0.15
C ASP A 215 -35.59 6.93 0.61
N PRO A 216 -36.78 6.35 0.86
CA PRO A 216 -36.92 5.10 1.61
C PRO A 216 -36.26 3.89 0.92
N ARG A 217 -35.89 4.00 -0.37
CA ARG A 217 -35.18 2.96 -1.12
C ARG A 217 -33.67 3.00 -0.92
N LYS A 218 -33.13 4.10 -0.39
CA LYS A 218 -31.69 4.30 -0.19
C LYS A 218 -31.34 4.15 1.29
N ASN A 219 -30.10 3.75 1.56
CA ASN A 219 -29.54 3.71 2.90
C ASN A 219 -28.06 4.08 2.87
N PHE A 220 -27.48 4.32 4.04
CA PHE A 220 -26.07 4.69 4.18
C PHE A 220 -25.12 3.48 4.35
N GLY A 221 -25.65 2.26 4.43
CA GLY A 221 -24.84 1.04 4.53
C GLY A 221 -23.90 1.06 5.73
N ALA A 222 -22.59 1.09 5.46
CA ALA A 222 -21.53 1.21 6.46
C ALA A 222 -21.09 2.67 6.75
N TYR A 223 -21.52 3.65 5.95
CA TYR A 223 -21.23 5.06 6.21
C TYR A 223 -21.88 5.51 7.51
N GLY A 224 -21.12 6.26 8.32
CA GLY A 224 -21.56 6.77 9.62
C GLY A 224 -21.62 5.71 10.74
N LYS A 225 -21.37 4.43 10.43
CA LYS A 225 -21.22 3.39 11.46
C LYS A 225 -19.80 3.42 12.02
N LEU A 226 -19.69 3.15 13.31
CA LEU A 226 -18.41 2.95 13.97
C LEU A 226 -18.04 1.47 13.90
N ALA A 227 -16.79 1.19 13.56
CA ALA A 227 -16.27 -0.17 13.53
C ALA A 227 -16.22 -0.76 14.95
N PRO A 228 -16.57 -2.04 15.13
CA PRO A 228 -16.41 -2.69 16.43
C PRO A 228 -14.95 -2.74 16.82
N ARG A 229 -14.63 -2.64 18.11
CA ARG A 229 -13.24 -2.68 18.57
C ARG A 229 -12.70 -4.11 18.57
N THR A 230 -11.51 -4.28 18.03
CA THR A 230 -10.74 -5.54 18.05
C THR A 230 -9.27 -5.26 18.34
N SER A 231 -8.45 -6.29 18.51
CA SER A 231 -6.98 -6.15 18.57
C SER A 231 -6.36 -5.46 17.36
N LEU A 232 -7.06 -5.44 16.21
CA LEU A 232 -6.62 -4.74 15.00
C LEU A 232 -6.72 -3.20 15.14
N ASN A 233 -7.46 -2.69 16.12
CA ASN A 233 -7.77 -1.26 16.27
C ASN A 233 -7.00 -0.54 17.37
N GLN A 234 -5.87 -1.11 17.79
CA GLN A 234 -5.02 -0.51 18.82
C GLN A 234 -3.90 0.35 18.22
N SER A 235 -3.21 1.10 19.07
CA SER A 235 -1.94 1.73 18.69
C SER A 235 -0.88 0.66 18.42
N ILE A 236 -0.23 0.74 17.27
CA ILE A 236 0.90 -0.14 16.89
C ILE A 236 2.25 0.30 17.45
N ASP A 237 3.18 -0.64 17.47
CA ASP A 237 4.62 -0.48 17.69
C ASP A 237 5.37 -0.19 16.37
N ALA A 238 6.69 -0.03 16.46
CA ALA A 238 7.56 0.10 15.28
C ALA A 238 7.81 -1.25 14.60
N GLU A 239 7.77 -2.36 15.35
CA GLU A 239 7.93 -3.70 14.80
C GLU A 239 6.77 -4.03 13.83
N ARG A 240 7.10 -4.75 12.76
CA ARG A 240 6.11 -5.27 11.82
C ARG A 240 6.07 -6.80 11.89
N THR A 241 4.93 -7.34 11.52
CA THR A 241 4.81 -8.70 10.98
C THR A 241 4.36 -8.58 9.53
N PHE A 242 4.83 -9.50 8.70
CA PHE A 242 4.51 -9.55 7.30
C PHE A 242 4.24 -10.99 6.87
N ALA A 243 3.32 -11.19 5.92
CA ALA A 243 3.12 -12.47 5.26
C ALA A 243 2.56 -12.25 3.85
N VAL A 244 2.90 -13.15 2.93
CA VAL A 244 2.39 -13.14 1.55
C VAL A 244 1.60 -14.39 1.25
N GLY A 245 0.62 -14.30 0.35
CA GLY A 245 -0.07 -15.47 -0.16
C GLY A 245 -0.55 -15.25 -1.58
N ARG A 246 -0.88 -16.37 -2.24
CA ARG A 246 -1.27 -16.40 -3.64
C ARG A 246 -2.52 -17.24 -3.82
N ILE A 247 -3.49 -16.72 -4.57
CA ILE A 247 -4.67 -17.47 -5.00
C ILE A 247 -4.86 -17.35 -6.53
N PRO A 248 -5.27 -18.41 -7.23
CA PRO A 248 -5.45 -18.32 -8.67
C PRO A 248 -6.60 -17.39 -9.08
N LEU A 249 -6.29 -16.42 -9.95
CA LEU A 249 -7.27 -15.42 -10.40
C LEU A 249 -8.43 -16.07 -11.17
N ALA A 250 -8.17 -17.20 -11.85
CA ALA A 250 -9.19 -17.96 -12.57
C ALA A 250 -10.30 -18.46 -11.63
N ASP A 251 -9.95 -19.01 -10.47
CA ASP A 251 -10.93 -19.49 -9.49
C ASP A 251 -11.70 -18.32 -8.87
N VAL A 252 -11.04 -17.20 -8.57
CA VAL A 252 -11.71 -16.00 -8.06
C VAL A 252 -12.69 -15.42 -9.09
N LYS A 253 -12.33 -15.40 -10.37
CA LYS A 253 -13.23 -15.00 -11.47
C LYS A 253 -14.39 -15.98 -11.64
N ALA A 254 -14.14 -17.29 -11.49
CA ALA A 254 -15.17 -18.31 -11.59
C ALA A 254 -16.20 -18.19 -10.45
N ILE A 255 -15.75 -17.99 -9.21
CA ILE A 255 -16.61 -17.68 -8.05
C ILE A 255 -17.43 -16.43 -8.36
N GLY A 256 -16.77 -15.35 -8.80
CA GLY A 256 -17.44 -14.10 -9.16
C GLY A 256 -18.55 -14.29 -10.19
N LYS A 257 -18.28 -15.05 -11.26
CA LYS A 257 -19.27 -15.38 -12.30
C LYS A 257 -20.45 -16.19 -11.74
N ALA A 258 -20.19 -17.16 -10.88
CA ALA A 258 -21.22 -18.02 -10.29
C ALA A 258 -22.13 -17.27 -9.28
N THR A 259 -21.69 -16.13 -8.76
CA THR A 259 -22.44 -15.34 -7.76
C THR A 259 -22.77 -13.92 -8.17
N ASP A 260 -22.56 -13.55 -9.44
CA ASP A 260 -22.71 -12.18 -9.95
C ASP A 260 -21.88 -11.14 -9.15
N ALA A 261 -20.71 -11.55 -8.64
CA ALA A 261 -19.80 -10.76 -7.83
C ALA A 261 -18.53 -10.38 -8.61
N LYS A 262 -17.92 -9.24 -8.28
CA LYS A 262 -16.63 -8.83 -8.86
C LYS A 262 -15.47 -9.49 -8.10
N VAL A 263 -14.28 -9.53 -8.71
CA VAL A 263 -13.04 -10.03 -8.08
C VAL A 263 -12.81 -9.40 -6.70
N ASN A 264 -13.03 -8.08 -6.57
CA ASN A 264 -12.91 -7.39 -5.30
C ASN A 264 -13.91 -7.87 -4.23
N ASP A 265 -15.16 -8.16 -4.62
CA ASP A 265 -16.19 -8.64 -3.68
C ASP A 265 -15.84 -10.05 -3.18
N VAL A 266 -15.33 -10.91 -4.07
CA VAL A 266 -14.85 -12.25 -3.72
C VAL A 266 -13.65 -12.18 -2.78
N PHE A 267 -12.66 -11.32 -3.07
CA PHE A 267 -11.52 -11.14 -2.18
C PHE A 267 -11.90 -10.59 -0.81
N LEU A 268 -12.85 -9.65 -0.74
CA LEU A 268 -13.40 -9.18 0.54
C LEU A 268 -14.10 -10.31 1.31
N ALA A 269 -14.79 -11.24 0.64
CA ALA A 269 -15.40 -12.40 1.29
C ALA A 269 -14.37 -13.40 1.83
N ILE A 270 -13.27 -13.61 1.10
CA ILE A 270 -12.11 -14.41 1.56
C ILE A 270 -11.49 -13.76 2.80
N ALA A 271 -11.21 -12.46 2.73
CA ALA A 271 -10.68 -11.69 3.85
C ALA A 271 -11.61 -11.77 5.07
N ALA A 272 -12.92 -11.59 4.86
CA ALA A 272 -13.91 -11.69 5.93
C ALA A 272 -13.94 -13.08 6.58
N GLY A 273 -13.91 -14.16 5.79
CA GLY A 273 -13.84 -15.53 6.32
C GLY A 273 -12.57 -15.78 7.13
N GLY A 274 -11.41 -15.37 6.60
CA GLY A 274 -10.13 -15.53 7.31
C GLY A 274 -10.08 -14.73 8.61
N LEU A 275 -10.56 -13.48 8.59
CA LEU A 275 -10.65 -12.63 9.78
C LEU A 275 -11.63 -13.17 10.82
N SER A 276 -12.78 -13.69 10.39
CA SER A 276 -13.74 -14.34 11.29
C SER A 276 -13.09 -15.52 12.00
N ARG A 277 -12.40 -16.41 11.28
CA ARG A 277 -11.67 -17.55 11.86
C ARG A 277 -10.58 -17.11 12.84
N TYR A 278 -9.78 -16.14 12.43
CA TYR A 278 -8.68 -15.62 13.26
C TYR A 278 -9.19 -15.02 14.57
N LEU A 279 -10.21 -14.15 14.51
CA LEU A 279 -10.76 -13.49 15.69
C LEU A 279 -11.58 -14.45 16.56
N GLU A 280 -12.29 -15.41 15.97
CA GLU A 280 -13.05 -16.43 16.72
C GLU A 280 -12.12 -17.31 17.54
N ARG A 281 -11.01 -17.79 16.97
CA ARG A 281 -9.99 -18.55 17.72
C ARG A 281 -9.40 -17.77 18.90
N ARG A 282 -9.43 -16.44 18.85
CA ARG A 282 -8.94 -15.56 19.91
C ARG A 282 -10.02 -15.16 20.91
N GLY A 283 -11.28 -15.55 20.69
CA GLY A 283 -12.41 -15.06 21.47
C GLY A 283 -12.68 -13.56 21.28
N GLU A 284 -12.23 -12.98 20.17
CA GLU A 284 -12.28 -11.55 19.87
C GLU A 284 -13.27 -11.19 18.75
N LEU A 285 -13.97 -12.17 18.15
CA LEU A 285 -14.93 -11.92 17.09
C LEU A 285 -16.13 -11.12 17.61
N PRO A 286 -16.36 -9.87 17.14
CA PRO A 286 -17.47 -9.06 17.62
C PRO A 286 -18.83 -9.60 17.16
N ARG A 287 -19.90 -9.25 17.89
CA ARG A 287 -21.28 -9.57 17.49
C ARG A 287 -21.72 -8.84 16.21
N SER A 288 -21.18 -7.66 15.96
CA SER A 288 -21.42 -6.89 14.74
C SER A 288 -20.31 -7.11 13.72
N SER A 289 -20.62 -7.01 12.43
CA SER A 289 -19.62 -7.08 11.36
C SER A 289 -18.44 -6.14 11.56
N LEU A 290 -17.24 -6.61 11.19
CA LEU A 290 -16.11 -5.73 10.89
C LEU A 290 -16.43 -4.83 9.68
N ILE A 291 -15.75 -3.68 9.60
CA ILE A 291 -15.82 -2.74 8.49
C ILE A 291 -14.42 -2.58 7.89
N ALA A 292 -14.27 -2.80 6.58
CA ALA A 292 -13.04 -2.51 5.85
C ALA A 292 -13.12 -1.13 5.20
N GLY A 293 -12.02 -0.36 5.32
CA GLY A 293 -11.78 0.79 4.45
C GLY A 293 -11.24 0.27 3.11
N CYS A 294 -11.96 0.49 2.03
CA CYS A 294 -11.52 0.13 0.69
C CYS A 294 -11.18 1.40 -0.09
N PRO A 295 -9.93 1.58 -0.55
CA PRO A 295 -9.58 2.71 -1.40
C PRO A 295 -10.28 2.58 -2.76
N VAL A 296 -10.76 3.70 -3.30
CA VAL A 296 -11.26 3.82 -4.67
C VAL A 296 -10.61 5.02 -5.36
N SER A 297 -10.23 4.81 -6.61
CA SER A 297 -9.64 5.83 -7.47
C SER A 297 -10.65 6.95 -7.74
N LEU A 298 -10.19 8.19 -7.65
CA LEU A 298 -10.90 9.36 -8.17
C LEU A 298 -10.41 9.76 -9.57
N ARG A 299 -9.38 9.09 -10.12
CA ARG A 299 -8.80 9.38 -11.43
C ARG A 299 -9.79 9.17 -12.56
N GLU A 300 -9.77 10.10 -13.51
CA GLU A 300 -10.43 9.93 -14.80
C GLU A 300 -9.70 8.91 -15.69
N ALA A 301 -10.41 8.32 -16.64
CA ALA A 301 -9.83 7.35 -17.56
C ALA A 301 -8.76 8.01 -18.45
N GLY A 302 -7.52 7.48 -18.42
CA GLY A 302 -6.39 7.96 -19.22
C GLY A 302 -5.38 8.85 -18.47
N ASP A 303 -5.63 9.18 -17.20
CA ASP A 303 -4.68 9.91 -16.36
C ASP A 303 -3.46 9.05 -16.00
N THR A 304 -2.26 9.54 -16.35
CA THR A 304 -0.96 8.88 -16.14
C THR A 304 -0.09 9.56 -15.08
N SER A 305 -0.63 10.53 -14.34
CA SER A 305 0.12 11.29 -13.34
C SER A 305 0.53 10.44 -12.12
N LEU A 306 1.76 10.65 -11.64
CA LEU A 306 2.30 9.98 -10.44
C LEU A 306 2.03 10.83 -9.18
N ASN A 307 0.87 10.65 -8.57
CA ASN A 307 0.43 11.35 -7.33
C ASN A 307 -0.63 10.52 -6.59
N ASN A 308 -1.14 10.98 -5.43
CA ASN A 308 -2.25 10.30 -4.76
C ASN A 308 -3.63 10.85 -5.16
N GLN A 309 -4.51 10.01 -5.71
CA GLN A 309 -5.90 10.36 -6.07
C GLN A 309 -6.90 9.29 -5.61
N VAL A 310 -7.00 9.10 -4.31
CA VAL A 310 -7.76 8.01 -3.68
C VAL A 310 -8.69 8.51 -2.59
N THR A 311 -9.89 7.95 -2.51
CA THR A 311 -10.79 8.13 -1.37
C THR A 311 -11.16 6.78 -0.75
N MET A 312 -11.59 6.78 0.51
CA MET A 312 -11.88 5.56 1.26
C MET A 312 -13.39 5.30 1.31
N MET A 313 -13.82 4.11 0.92
CA MET A 313 -15.20 3.64 1.10
C MET A 313 -15.27 2.60 2.23
N PRO A 314 -16.12 2.79 3.25
CA PRO A 314 -16.36 1.78 4.28
C PRO A 314 -17.21 0.66 3.69
N VAL A 315 -16.82 -0.60 3.87
CA VAL A 315 -17.56 -1.78 3.43
C VAL A 315 -17.71 -2.73 4.60
N SER A 316 -18.95 -3.12 4.91
CA SER A 316 -19.21 -4.17 5.89
C SER A 316 -18.69 -5.51 5.37
N LEU A 317 -17.87 -6.19 6.16
CA LEU A 317 -17.31 -7.50 5.83
C LEU A 317 -18.27 -8.66 6.11
N ALA A 318 -19.42 -8.39 6.72
CA ALA A 318 -20.41 -9.38 7.14
C ALA A 318 -19.79 -10.55 7.95
N THR A 319 -18.84 -10.25 8.83
CA THR A 319 -18.12 -11.27 9.65
C THR A 319 -19.01 -11.95 10.68
N ASP A 320 -20.19 -11.39 10.94
CA ASP A 320 -21.29 -11.91 11.74
C ASP A 320 -22.16 -12.95 11.00
N ILE A 321 -21.99 -13.09 9.67
CA ILE A 321 -22.67 -14.10 8.86
C ILE A 321 -21.77 -15.33 8.71
N LYS A 322 -22.24 -16.51 9.15
CA LYS A 322 -21.48 -17.76 9.07
C LYS A 322 -21.42 -18.35 7.66
N ASP A 323 -22.55 -18.42 6.97
CA ASP A 323 -22.67 -18.99 5.61
C ASP A 323 -21.86 -18.15 4.59
N PRO A 324 -20.82 -18.71 3.94
CA PRO A 324 -19.93 -17.96 3.05
C PRO A 324 -20.64 -17.36 1.82
N ARG A 325 -21.67 -18.04 1.28
CA ARG A 325 -22.47 -17.54 0.16
C ARG A 325 -23.31 -16.32 0.56
N ALA A 326 -23.98 -16.37 1.70
CA ALA A 326 -24.74 -15.27 2.27
C ALA A 326 -23.83 -14.09 2.64
N ARG A 327 -22.64 -14.38 3.20
CA ARG A 327 -21.61 -13.39 3.50
C ARG A 327 -21.18 -12.63 2.24
N LEU A 328 -20.81 -13.34 1.16
CA LEU A 328 -20.44 -12.73 -0.11
C LEU A 328 -21.55 -11.84 -0.67
N LYS A 329 -22.81 -12.31 -0.63
CA LYS A 329 -23.97 -11.52 -1.07
C LYS A 329 -24.14 -10.23 -0.25
N ALA A 330 -23.96 -10.31 1.06
CA ALA A 330 -24.06 -9.15 1.97
C ALA A 330 -22.92 -8.14 1.74
N ILE A 331 -21.68 -8.62 1.58
CA ILE A 331 -20.51 -7.80 1.25
C ILE A 331 -20.72 -7.06 -0.06
N ARG A 332 -21.14 -7.76 -1.12
CA ARG A 332 -21.43 -7.17 -2.43
C ARG A 332 -22.48 -6.04 -2.30
N LYS A 333 -23.56 -6.28 -1.56
CA LYS A 333 -24.60 -5.26 -1.33
C LYS A 333 -24.02 -4.03 -0.61
N SER A 334 -23.18 -4.25 0.42
CA SER A 334 -22.50 -3.16 1.12
C SER A 334 -21.57 -2.38 0.20
N ALA A 335 -20.75 -3.06 -0.61
CA ALA A 335 -19.80 -2.43 -1.52
C ALA A 335 -20.51 -1.59 -2.60
N LEU A 336 -21.62 -2.08 -3.16
CA LEU A 336 -22.44 -1.31 -4.11
C LEU A 336 -23.02 -0.04 -3.47
N THR A 337 -23.58 -0.17 -2.27
CA THR A 337 -24.13 0.99 -1.53
C THR A 337 -23.06 2.03 -1.26
N SER A 338 -21.86 1.59 -0.84
CA SER A 338 -20.76 2.51 -0.55
C SER A 338 -20.23 3.20 -1.81
N LYS A 339 -20.14 2.50 -2.94
CA LYS A 339 -19.77 3.09 -4.24
C LYS A 339 -20.76 4.15 -4.70
N GLU A 340 -22.06 3.90 -4.55
CA GLU A 340 -23.08 4.91 -4.87
C GLU A 340 -22.88 6.19 -4.05
N ILE A 341 -22.62 6.06 -2.75
CA ILE A 341 -22.39 7.20 -1.86
C ILE A 341 -21.10 7.95 -2.24
N VAL A 342 -20.00 7.24 -2.52
CA VAL A 342 -18.77 7.89 -3.01
C VAL A 342 -19.04 8.67 -4.29
N ALA A 343 -19.76 8.09 -5.26
CA ALA A 343 -20.07 8.75 -6.52
C ALA A 343 -20.91 10.03 -6.31
N GLU A 344 -21.84 10.02 -5.35
CA GLU A 344 -22.62 11.20 -4.98
C GLU A 344 -21.76 12.30 -4.33
N LEU A 345 -20.73 11.91 -3.55
CA LEU A 345 -19.83 12.79 -2.80
C LEU A 345 -18.62 13.31 -3.60
N ALA A 346 -18.15 12.55 -4.60
CA ALA A 346 -16.91 12.83 -5.33
C ALA A 346 -16.83 14.27 -5.88
N PRO A 347 -17.89 14.88 -6.45
CA PRO A 347 -17.83 16.24 -6.97
C PRO A 347 -17.55 17.35 -5.95
N ALA A 348 -17.74 17.07 -4.65
CA ALA A 348 -17.44 18.02 -3.58
C ALA A 348 -16.18 17.66 -2.78
N MET A 349 -15.50 16.56 -3.11
CA MET A 349 -14.21 16.26 -2.51
C MET A 349 -13.17 17.22 -3.10
N PRO A 350 -12.54 18.07 -2.28
CA PRO A 350 -11.52 18.98 -2.79
C PRO A 350 -10.28 18.18 -3.21
N GLU A 351 -9.85 18.37 -4.46
CA GLU A 351 -8.62 17.78 -5.01
C GLU A 351 -7.34 18.26 -4.32
N ASP A 352 -7.35 19.47 -3.73
CA ASP A 352 -6.24 20.04 -2.97
C ASP A 352 -6.78 21.06 -1.92
N VAL A 353 -6.54 20.83 -0.63
CA VAL A 353 -6.96 21.69 0.50
C VAL A 353 -5.76 22.30 1.22
N ARG A 354 -5.44 23.57 0.94
CA ARG A 354 -4.31 24.25 1.59
C ARG A 354 -4.80 25.32 2.55
N PHE A 355 -4.41 25.25 3.81
CA PHE A 355 -4.60 26.33 4.79
C PHE A 355 -3.44 26.42 5.79
N PHE A 356 -3.22 27.62 6.31
CA PHE A 356 -2.11 27.91 7.20
C PHE A 356 -2.15 27.03 8.47
N GLY A 357 -1.03 26.38 8.78
CA GLY A 357 -0.88 25.56 9.98
C GLY A 357 -1.36 24.11 9.85
N LEU A 358 -1.99 23.70 8.73
CA LEU A 358 -2.41 22.31 8.48
C LEU A 358 -1.27 21.29 8.69
N PRO A 359 -0.03 21.51 8.19
CA PRO A 359 1.09 20.59 8.46
C PRO A 359 1.37 20.40 9.96
N GLY A 360 1.41 21.51 10.71
CA GLY A 360 1.62 21.50 12.15
C GLY A 360 0.48 20.81 12.90
N MET A 361 -0.77 21.03 12.48
CA MET A 361 -1.95 20.38 13.07
C MET A 361 -1.93 18.87 12.88
N ILE A 362 -1.70 18.36 11.66
CA ILE A 362 -1.64 16.91 11.39
C ILE A 362 -0.51 16.27 12.20
N ARG A 363 0.68 16.87 12.18
CA ARG A 363 1.84 16.35 12.92
C ARG A 363 1.59 16.31 14.43
N ASN A 364 1.05 17.40 14.99
CA ASN A 364 0.79 17.50 16.42
C ASN A 364 -0.34 16.57 16.84
N ALA A 365 -1.40 16.45 16.05
CA ALA A 365 -2.48 15.49 16.28
C ALA A 365 -1.95 14.05 16.28
N THR A 366 -1.13 13.69 15.29
CA THR A 366 -0.54 12.35 15.19
C THR A 366 0.34 12.03 16.39
N ARG A 367 1.27 12.93 16.76
CA ARG A 367 2.15 12.78 17.93
C ARG A 367 1.36 12.72 19.24
N SER A 368 0.35 13.56 19.38
CA SER A 368 -0.51 13.56 20.58
C SER A 368 -1.31 12.27 20.67
N ALA A 369 -1.80 11.76 19.54
CA ALA A 369 -2.55 10.52 19.49
C ALA A 369 -1.68 9.29 19.80
N GLU A 370 -0.42 9.32 19.36
CA GLU A 370 0.59 8.33 19.71
C GLU A 370 0.93 8.37 21.20
N TRP A 371 1.24 9.56 21.75
CA TRP A 371 1.65 9.72 23.16
C TRP A 371 0.53 9.41 24.15
N SER A 372 -0.69 9.87 23.88
CA SER A 372 -1.86 9.63 24.74
C SER A 372 -2.41 8.20 24.63
N GLY A 373 -2.03 7.46 23.58
CA GLY A 373 -2.63 6.17 23.22
C GLY A 373 -4.11 6.28 22.84
N VAL A 374 -4.66 7.49 22.63
CA VAL A 374 -6.07 7.70 22.28
C VAL A 374 -6.40 7.11 20.91
N ALA A 375 -5.44 7.03 19.99
CA ALA A 375 -5.64 6.40 18.68
C ALA A 375 -6.02 4.91 18.78
N GLY A 376 -5.59 4.22 19.84
CA GLY A 376 -6.01 2.84 20.12
C GLY A 376 -7.30 2.72 20.92
N ARG A 377 -7.93 3.84 21.28
CA ARG A 377 -9.15 3.92 22.10
C ARG A 377 -10.32 4.63 21.42
N ALA A 378 -10.05 5.52 20.48
CA ALA A 378 -11.06 6.23 19.72
C ALA A 378 -11.85 5.26 18.83
N PRO A 379 -13.16 5.47 18.66
CA PRO A 379 -13.91 4.75 17.65
C PRO A 379 -13.35 5.03 16.26
N MET A 380 -13.04 3.98 15.51
CA MET A 380 -12.54 4.10 14.14
C MET A 380 -13.68 3.85 13.15
N PRO A 381 -13.67 4.53 11.98
CA PRO A 381 -14.66 4.29 10.93
C PRO A 381 -14.48 2.93 10.23
N PHE A 382 -13.30 2.33 10.33
CA PHE A 382 -12.99 1.01 9.77
C PHE A 382 -11.97 0.26 10.64
N ASN A 383 -12.08 -1.07 10.64
CA ASN A 383 -11.22 -1.98 11.39
C ASN A 383 -9.82 -2.10 10.79
N LEU A 384 -9.76 -2.11 9.46
CA LEU A 384 -8.58 -2.36 8.65
C LEU A 384 -8.78 -1.73 7.26
N VAL A 385 -7.68 -1.60 6.52
CA VAL A 385 -7.73 -1.24 5.10
C VAL A 385 -7.56 -2.51 4.26
N ILE A 386 -8.41 -2.67 3.25
CA ILE A 386 -8.29 -3.71 2.23
C ILE A 386 -8.20 -3.05 0.86
N SER A 387 -7.05 -3.19 0.20
CA SER A 387 -6.78 -2.58 -1.11
C SER A 387 -6.61 -3.65 -2.19
N ASN A 388 -7.17 -3.39 -3.37
CA ASN A 388 -7.05 -4.26 -4.53
C ASN A 388 -6.77 -3.42 -5.77
N VAL A 389 -5.60 -3.64 -6.39
CA VAL A 389 -5.19 -2.93 -7.61
C VAL A 389 -4.97 -3.95 -8.73
N PRO A 390 -5.62 -3.81 -9.89
CA PRO A 390 -5.32 -4.64 -11.05
C PRO A 390 -3.86 -4.47 -11.47
N GLY A 391 -3.19 -5.57 -11.81
CA GLY A 391 -1.80 -5.55 -12.27
C GLY A 391 -1.61 -6.31 -13.60
N PRO A 392 -0.37 -6.31 -14.12
CA PRO A 392 -0.05 -6.84 -15.45
C PRO A 392 -0.38 -8.34 -15.58
N GLN A 393 -0.97 -8.73 -16.70
CA GLN A 393 -1.27 -10.14 -17.01
C GLN A 393 -0.29 -10.74 -18.03
N VAL A 394 0.86 -10.10 -18.18
CA VAL A 394 1.95 -10.50 -19.07
C VAL A 394 3.23 -10.68 -18.24
N GLN A 395 4.13 -11.53 -18.72
CA GLN A 395 5.44 -11.71 -18.10
C GLN A 395 6.20 -10.38 -18.16
N LEU A 396 6.79 -9.99 -17.03
CA LEU A 396 7.65 -8.82 -16.92
C LEU A 396 9.05 -9.27 -16.54
N TYR A 397 10.04 -8.49 -16.95
CA TYR A 397 11.44 -8.71 -16.67
C TYR A 397 12.05 -7.45 -16.07
N SER A 398 13.07 -7.63 -15.24
CA SER A 398 13.94 -6.54 -14.81
C SER A 398 15.38 -7.03 -14.86
N ASN A 399 16.20 -6.32 -15.64
CA ASN A 399 17.63 -6.64 -15.75
C ASN A 399 17.88 -8.11 -16.12
N GLY A 400 17.14 -8.64 -17.11
CA GLY A 400 17.18 -10.05 -17.52
C GLY A 400 16.34 -11.01 -16.67
N ALA A 401 16.03 -10.67 -15.41
CA ALA A 401 15.36 -11.58 -14.48
C ALA A 401 13.83 -11.56 -14.67
N ALA A 402 13.22 -12.75 -14.82
CA ALA A 402 11.79 -12.92 -15.02
C ALA A 402 11.03 -12.81 -13.69
N MET A 403 10.13 -11.83 -13.56
CA MET A 403 9.29 -11.67 -12.37
C MET A 403 8.24 -12.79 -12.27
N GLN A 404 8.28 -13.58 -11.21
CA GLN A 404 7.38 -14.71 -10.97
C GLN A 404 6.19 -14.34 -10.08
N SER A 405 6.34 -13.30 -9.27
CA SER A 405 5.31 -12.83 -8.34
C SER A 405 5.39 -11.34 -8.09
N HIS A 406 4.28 -10.76 -7.62
CA HIS A 406 4.20 -9.35 -7.28
C HIS A 406 3.31 -9.12 -6.05
N PHE A 407 3.92 -9.17 -4.86
CA PHE A 407 3.22 -8.94 -3.60
C PHE A 407 3.31 -7.46 -3.20
N PRO A 408 2.19 -6.71 -3.18
CA PRO A 408 2.22 -5.34 -2.67
C PRO A 408 2.57 -5.32 -1.18
N VAL A 409 3.05 -4.22 -0.62
CA VAL A 409 3.27 -4.02 0.83
C VAL A 409 2.75 -2.65 1.20
N SER A 410 1.89 -2.59 2.21
CA SER A 410 1.15 -1.40 2.57
C SER A 410 1.29 -1.05 4.05
N ILE A 411 0.69 0.06 4.45
CA ILE A 411 0.98 0.73 5.72
C ILE A 411 -0.04 0.33 6.80
N PRO A 412 0.39 -0.17 7.97
CA PRO A 412 -0.40 -0.15 9.19
C PRO A 412 -0.20 1.18 9.93
N VAL A 413 -1.27 1.72 10.52
CA VAL A 413 -1.25 2.95 11.32
C VAL A 413 -1.91 2.75 12.68
N HIS A 414 -1.76 3.71 13.60
CA HIS A 414 -2.46 3.63 14.88
C HIS A 414 -3.98 3.58 14.68
N GLY A 415 -4.67 2.66 15.37
CA GLY A 415 -6.11 2.46 15.23
C GLY A 415 -6.50 1.57 14.03
N GLN A 416 -5.59 1.33 13.10
CA GLN A 416 -5.72 0.42 11.95
C GLN A 416 -4.41 -0.35 11.81
N GLY A 417 -4.16 -1.21 12.79
CA GLY A 417 -2.86 -1.84 12.97
C GLY A 417 -2.52 -2.94 11.97
N MET A 418 -3.38 -3.14 10.97
CA MET A 418 -3.19 -4.12 9.90
C MET A 418 -3.74 -3.58 8.57
N ASN A 419 -3.03 -3.92 7.51
CA ASN A 419 -3.39 -3.68 6.12
C ASN A 419 -3.35 -5.00 5.34
N LEU A 420 -4.36 -5.23 4.50
CA LEU A 420 -4.42 -6.34 3.56
C LEU A 420 -4.44 -5.76 2.14
N THR A 421 -3.41 -6.03 1.35
CA THR A 421 -3.35 -5.52 -0.03
C THR A 421 -3.19 -6.68 -0.99
N VAL A 422 -3.85 -6.60 -2.16
CA VAL A 422 -3.78 -7.61 -3.21
C VAL A 422 -3.57 -6.96 -4.57
N GLN A 423 -2.77 -7.60 -5.40
CA GLN A 423 -2.59 -7.24 -6.81
C GLN A 423 -2.70 -8.48 -7.68
N SER A 424 -3.17 -8.30 -8.92
CA SER A 424 -3.19 -9.39 -9.89
C SER A 424 -1.91 -9.38 -10.71
N TYR A 425 -1.28 -10.54 -10.87
CA TYR A 425 -0.10 -10.69 -11.71
C TYR A 425 -0.07 -12.08 -12.34
N LEU A 426 0.14 -12.14 -13.66
CA LEU A 426 0.34 -13.39 -14.41
C LEU A 426 -0.67 -14.51 -14.05
N GLY A 427 -1.97 -14.19 -14.07
CA GLY A 427 -3.03 -15.16 -13.77
C GLY A 427 -3.25 -15.47 -12.27
N ASN A 428 -2.54 -14.78 -11.38
CA ASN A 428 -2.66 -14.93 -9.92
C ASN A 428 -3.18 -13.65 -9.26
N LEU A 429 -3.71 -13.79 -8.05
CA LEU A 429 -3.90 -12.71 -7.08
C LEU A 429 -2.89 -12.91 -5.95
N ASP A 430 -1.91 -12.03 -5.94
CA ASP A 430 -0.81 -11.99 -4.98
C ASP A 430 -1.19 -10.98 -3.89
N PHE A 431 -1.39 -11.48 -2.66
CA PHE A 431 -1.80 -10.66 -1.53
C PHE A 431 -0.74 -10.65 -0.44
N SER A 432 -0.79 -9.61 0.40
CA SER A 432 0.07 -9.48 1.56
C SER A 432 -0.68 -8.92 2.76
N LEU A 433 -0.17 -9.29 3.93
CA LEU A 433 -0.60 -8.82 5.23
C LEU A 433 0.56 -8.07 5.85
N THR A 434 0.39 -6.77 6.07
CA THR A 434 1.33 -5.96 6.87
C THR A 434 0.64 -5.49 8.12
N ALA A 435 1.24 -5.72 9.28
CA ALA A 435 0.67 -5.28 10.54
C ALA A 435 1.74 -4.86 11.54
N GLY A 436 1.36 -4.01 12.49
CA GLY A 436 2.16 -3.82 13.70
C GLY A 436 2.16 -5.11 14.52
N LYS A 437 3.32 -5.56 14.98
CA LYS A 437 3.49 -6.85 15.67
C LYS A 437 2.64 -6.95 16.94
N LYS A 438 2.38 -5.82 17.60
CA LYS A 438 1.43 -5.74 18.71
C LYS A 438 0.00 -6.11 18.30
N ALA A 439 -0.47 -5.62 17.14
CA ALA A 439 -1.84 -5.82 16.63
C ALA A 439 -2.05 -7.22 16.06
N LEU A 440 -1.06 -7.74 15.36
CA LEU A 440 -1.06 -9.08 14.81
C LEU A 440 0.29 -9.72 15.12
N LYS A 441 0.31 -10.73 15.99
CA LYS A 441 1.58 -11.35 16.43
C LYS A 441 2.24 -12.20 15.34
N ASN A 442 1.43 -12.83 14.49
CA ASN A 442 1.88 -13.71 13.42
C ASN A 442 0.97 -13.52 12.20
N ALA A 443 1.47 -12.82 11.18
CA ALA A 443 0.76 -12.61 9.91
C ALA A 443 0.57 -13.92 9.11
N GLY A 444 1.52 -14.87 9.21
CA GLY A 444 1.44 -16.17 8.56
C GLY A 444 0.21 -16.97 9.00
N GLN A 445 -0.14 -16.93 10.29
CA GLN A 445 -1.35 -17.60 10.76
C GLN A 445 -2.64 -17.01 10.13
N LEU A 446 -2.71 -15.68 9.99
CA LEU A 446 -3.86 -15.04 9.34
C LEU A 446 -3.86 -15.27 7.83
N ARG A 447 -2.69 -15.31 7.16
CA ARG A 447 -2.58 -15.77 5.76
C ARG A 447 -3.21 -17.14 5.60
N ASP A 448 -2.88 -18.08 6.47
CA ASP A 448 -3.37 -19.46 6.41
C ASP A 448 -4.90 -19.50 6.60
N ASP A 449 -5.44 -18.64 7.45
CA ASP A 449 -6.90 -18.46 7.61
C ASP A 449 -7.57 -17.90 6.36
N LEU A 450 -6.94 -16.94 5.68
CA LEU A 450 -7.43 -16.39 4.42
C LEU A 450 -7.43 -17.47 3.33
N LEU A 451 -6.36 -18.26 3.22
CA LEU A 451 -6.28 -19.38 2.28
C LEU A 451 -7.35 -20.44 2.58
N ALA A 452 -7.57 -20.79 3.85
CA ALA A 452 -8.63 -21.69 4.26
C ALA A 452 -10.03 -21.17 3.86
N ALA A 453 -10.29 -19.87 4.06
CA ALA A 453 -11.54 -19.24 3.65
C ALA A 453 -11.72 -19.21 2.11
N PHE A 454 -10.63 -19.09 1.34
CA PHE A 454 -10.66 -19.24 -0.11
C PHE A 454 -11.06 -20.66 -0.52
N PHE A 455 -10.43 -21.68 0.05
CA PHE A 455 -10.75 -23.08 -0.27
C PHE A 455 -12.19 -23.45 0.12
N GLU A 456 -12.67 -22.97 1.27
CA GLU A 456 -14.08 -23.11 1.69
C GLU A 456 -15.02 -22.49 0.66
N LEU A 457 -14.80 -21.21 0.31
CA LEU A 457 -15.65 -20.49 -0.64
C LEU A 457 -15.63 -21.14 -2.04
N ARG A 458 -14.47 -21.62 -2.48
CA ARG A 458 -14.28 -22.36 -3.74
C ARG A 458 -15.06 -23.68 -3.72
N ALA A 459 -14.96 -24.45 -2.65
CA ALA A 459 -15.67 -25.71 -2.52
C ALA A 459 -17.19 -25.51 -2.52
N GLU A 460 -17.70 -24.54 -1.77
CA GLU A 460 -19.14 -24.26 -1.66
C GLU A 460 -19.76 -23.70 -2.94
N ILE A 461 -19.02 -22.88 -3.69
CA ILE A 461 -19.57 -22.19 -4.87
C ILE A 461 -19.31 -22.97 -6.15
N LEU A 462 -18.14 -23.57 -6.30
CA LEU A 462 -17.73 -24.26 -7.53
C LEU A 462 -17.82 -25.79 -7.43
N GLY A 463 -18.07 -26.36 -6.25
CA GLY A 463 -18.08 -27.81 -6.05
C GLY A 463 -16.70 -28.45 -6.24
N ARG A 464 -15.62 -27.68 -6.07
CA ARG A 464 -14.22 -28.12 -6.24
C ARG A 464 -13.49 -28.14 -4.89
N PRO A 465 -13.67 -29.19 -4.06
CA PRO A 465 -12.88 -29.36 -2.86
C PRO A 465 -11.44 -29.79 -3.21
N GLY A 466 -10.45 -29.34 -2.44
CA GLY A 466 -9.07 -29.84 -2.55
C GLY A 466 -8.13 -28.98 -3.40
N GLU A 467 -7.06 -29.62 -3.91
CA GLU A 467 -5.93 -28.99 -4.59
C GLU A 467 -6.35 -28.13 -5.78
N VAL A 468 -5.52 -27.12 -6.05
CA VAL A 468 -5.70 -26.22 -7.20
C VAL A 468 -4.62 -26.56 -8.20
N ASP A 469 -5.03 -27.00 -9.39
CA ASP A 469 -4.09 -27.40 -10.45
C ASP A 469 -3.11 -26.28 -10.77
N GLY A 470 -1.81 -26.58 -10.70
CA GLY A 470 -0.74 -25.61 -10.97
C GLY A 470 -0.58 -24.53 -9.89
N TRP A 471 -1.16 -24.69 -8.70
CA TRP A 471 -0.94 -23.76 -7.59
C TRP A 471 0.47 -23.94 -7.02
N ASP A 472 1.29 -22.91 -7.21
CA ASP A 472 2.62 -22.85 -6.62
C ASP A 472 2.53 -22.62 -5.10
N ALA A 473 2.52 -23.73 -4.36
CA ALA A 473 2.54 -23.73 -2.91
C ALA A 473 3.90 -23.29 -2.33
N SER A 474 4.94 -23.06 -3.14
CA SER A 474 6.23 -22.54 -2.65
C SER A 474 6.11 -21.13 -2.05
N VAL A 475 4.97 -20.45 -2.30
CA VAL A 475 4.63 -19.14 -1.73
C VAL A 475 3.42 -19.23 -0.76
N ALA A 476 3.07 -20.44 -0.29
CA ALA A 476 1.94 -20.72 0.59
C ALA A 476 2.33 -21.68 1.75
N PRO A 477 1.43 -21.95 2.71
CA PRO A 477 1.68 -21.87 4.16
C PRO A 477 2.96 -22.54 4.69
N HIS A 478 3.88 -21.74 5.25
CA HIS A 478 5.18 -22.19 5.81
C HIS A 478 5.17 -22.58 7.29
N HIS A 479 4.07 -23.11 7.83
CA HIS A 479 4.07 -23.53 9.24
C HIS A 479 3.58 -24.97 9.45
N ALA A 480 4.56 -25.88 9.42
CA ALA A 480 4.74 -26.86 10.48
C ALA A 480 5.97 -26.44 11.30
N SER A 481 5.72 -25.93 12.52
CA SER A 481 6.65 -25.70 13.65
C SER A 481 8.09 -25.24 13.40
N THR A 482 8.43 -24.02 13.85
CA THR A 482 9.56 -23.77 14.78
C THR A 482 9.48 -22.35 15.33
N THR A 483 9.18 -22.22 16.62
CA THR A 483 9.26 -20.96 17.37
C THR A 483 10.69 -20.74 17.85
N GLY A 484 11.35 -19.69 17.35
CA GLY A 484 12.58 -19.13 17.92
C GLY A 484 12.69 -17.64 17.56
N PRO A 485 13.04 -16.75 18.50
CA PRO A 485 13.23 -15.34 18.17
C PRO A 485 14.50 -15.16 17.33
N VAL A 486 14.36 -14.59 16.13
CA VAL A 486 15.50 -14.10 15.33
C VAL A 486 16.05 -12.83 15.99
N PRO A 487 17.35 -12.75 16.33
CA PRO A 487 17.94 -11.53 16.89
C PRO A 487 17.87 -10.37 15.89
N LEU A 488 17.46 -9.18 16.36
CA LEU A 488 17.50 -7.95 15.58
C LEU A 488 18.96 -7.52 15.37
N GLN A 489 19.59 -7.93 14.27
CA GLN A 489 20.78 -7.25 13.76
C GLN A 489 20.34 -5.99 12.99
N ARG A 490 20.87 -4.82 13.39
CA ARG A 490 20.78 -3.60 12.57
C ARG A 490 21.61 -3.83 11.32
N PHE A 491 21.02 -3.58 10.15
CA PHE A 491 21.75 -3.59 8.90
C PHE A 491 22.48 -2.25 8.82
N ASP A 492 23.80 -2.29 8.61
CA ASP A 492 24.60 -1.08 8.40
C ASP A 492 24.22 -0.49 7.05
N ILE A 493 23.35 0.52 7.07
CA ILE A 493 23.11 1.38 5.91
C ILE A 493 24.43 2.11 5.65
N PRO A 494 24.99 2.09 4.41
CA PRO A 494 26.20 2.82 4.10
C PRO A 494 26.08 4.29 4.52
N GLY A 495 26.95 4.71 5.44
CA GLY A 495 27.04 6.11 5.85
C GLY A 495 27.51 6.99 4.68
N PRO A 496 27.26 8.31 4.73
CA PRO A 496 27.82 9.23 3.73
C PRO A 496 29.34 9.10 3.72
N ARG A 497 29.93 8.81 2.55
CA ARG A 497 31.37 8.89 2.38
C ARG A 497 31.77 10.36 2.48
N GLU A 498 32.60 10.69 3.47
CA GLU A 498 33.25 12.00 3.52
C GLU A 498 34.11 12.15 2.25
N ALA A 499 33.89 13.24 1.51
CA ALA A 499 34.72 13.58 0.37
C ALA A 499 36.13 13.92 0.87
N ALA A 500 37.11 13.13 0.44
CA ALA A 500 38.54 13.39 0.63
C ALA A 500 39.07 14.33 -0.45
#